data_AF-K7N9Y6-F1
#
_entry.id   AF-K7N9Y6-F1
#
_cell.length_a   1.000
_cell.length_b   1.000
_cell.length_c   1.000
_cell.angle_alpha   90.00
_cell.angle_beta   90.00
_cell.angle_gamma   90.00
#
_symmetry.space_group_name_H-M   'P 1'
#
loop_
_entity.id
_entity.type
_entity.pdbx_description
1 polymer ?
#
loop_
_entity_poly.entity_id
_entity_poly.type
_entity_poly.pdbx_seq_one_letter_code
_entity_poly.pdbx_strand_id
1 'polypeptide(L)'
;DHVGLYGLNLYQSHQPNGQYTMEFDGDELFYVDLDKKETIWRIPEFAQLSSFDPQGGLQEIAVAKYNLDILIKETNSTPAAN
;
A
#
# COMPACT_ATOMS: atom_id res chain seq x y z
N ASP A 1 6.95 18.49 15.93
CA ASP A 1 7.57 17.74 14.83
C ASP A 1 6.49 16.83 14.26
N HIS A 2 6.52 16.56 12.95
CA HIS A 2 5.48 15.79 12.25
C HIS A 2 6.12 14.76 11.33
N VAL A 3 5.48 13.61 11.13
CA VAL A 3 5.96 12.52 10.27
C VAL A 3 4.88 12.11 9.28
N GLY A 4 5.23 12.06 8.00
CA GLY A 4 4.36 11.55 6.94
C GLY A 4 4.95 10.29 6.29
N LEU A 5 4.10 9.30 6.05
CA LEU A 5 4.41 8.10 5.26
C LEU A 5 3.63 8.18 3.95
N TYR A 6 4.26 8.66 2.88
CA TYR A 6 3.62 8.86 1.58
C TYR A 6 3.83 7.66 0.65
N GLY A 7 3.21 6.53 1.00
CA GLY A 7 3.19 5.32 0.18
C GLY A 7 3.64 4.06 0.89
N LEU A 8 3.22 3.89 2.15
CA LEU A 8 3.40 2.63 2.87
C LEU A 8 2.70 1.52 2.09
N ASN A 9 3.42 0.44 1.81
CA ASN A 9 2.87 -0.69 1.08
C ASN A 9 3.34 -2.03 1.63
N LEU A 10 2.47 -3.02 1.48
CA LEU A 10 2.73 -4.42 1.82
C LEU A 10 2.23 -5.28 0.67
N TYR A 11 3.01 -6.29 0.30
CA TYR A 11 2.56 -7.35 -0.61
C TYR A 11 2.90 -8.72 -0.03
N GLN A 12 1.97 -9.67 -0.15
CA GLN A 12 2.11 -11.05 0.29
C GLN A 12 1.47 -12.02 -0.71
N SER A 13 1.88 -13.28 -0.65
CA SER A 13 1.38 -14.33 -1.55
C SER A 13 -0.03 -14.83 -1.21
N HIS A 14 -0.45 -14.71 0.05
CA HIS A 14 -1.78 -15.12 0.53
C HIS A 14 -2.82 -14.02 0.34
N GLN A 15 -4.09 -14.37 0.18
CA GLN A 15 -5.17 -13.38 0.15
C GLN A 15 -5.49 -12.85 1.56
N PRO A 16 -5.68 -11.52 1.72
CA PRO A 16 -5.53 -10.47 0.71
C PRO A 16 -4.06 -10.14 0.41
N ASN A 17 -3.72 -9.97 -0.88
CA ASN A 17 -2.33 -9.99 -1.37
C ASN A 17 -1.56 -8.67 -1.22
N GLY A 18 -2.21 -7.54 -0.91
CA GLY A 18 -1.48 -6.30 -0.73
C GLY A 18 -2.31 -5.13 -0.24
N GLN A 19 -1.62 -4.10 0.22
CA GLN A 19 -2.19 -2.87 0.76
C GLN A 19 -1.29 -1.69 0.40
N TYR A 20 -1.91 -0.53 0.15
CA TYR A 20 -1.23 0.75 -0.01
C TYR A 20 -1.96 1.82 0.81
N THR A 21 -1.22 2.54 1.65
CA THR A 21 -1.73 3.62 2.51
C THR A 21 -0.82 4.85 2.49
N MET A 22 -1.42 6.00 2.82
CA MET A 22 -0.66 7.18 3.27
C MET A 22 -1.05 7.54 4.69
N GLU A 23 -0.06 7.88 5.51
CA GLU A 23 -0.25 8.19 6.93
C GLU A 23 0.39 9.52 7.29
N PHE A 24 -0.17 10.19 8.29
CA PHE A 24 0.36 11.42 8.86
C PHE A 24 0.23 11.37 10.38
N ASP A 25 1.34 11.56 11.10
CA ASP A 25 1.44 11.45 12.57
C ASP A 25 0.86 10.16 13.17
N GLY A 26 0.88 9.07 12.38
CA GLY A 26 0.38 7.75 12.76
C GLY A 26 -1.09 7.49 12.44
N ASP A 27 -1.80 8.48 11.89
CA ASP A 27 -3.16 8.33 11.40
C ASP A 27 -3.20 8.09 9.88
N GLU A 28 -4.03 7.14 9.44
CA GLU A 28 -4.28 6.89 8.02
C GLU A 28 -5.03 8.08 7.39
N LEU A 29 -4.47 8.63 6.32
CA LEU A 29 -5.14 9.61 5.47
C LEU A 29 -6.11 8.92 4.51
N PHE A 30 -5.61 7.92 3.79
CA PHE A 30 -6.37 7.11 2.85
C PHE A 30 -5.66 5.79 2.56
N TYR A 31 -6.41 4.84 2.00
CA TYR A 31 -5.88 3.65 1.33
C TYR A 31 -6.32 3.62 -0.13
N VAL A 32 -5.62 2.85 -0.97
CA VAL A 32 -6.06 2.56 -2.34
C VAL A 32 -6.76 1.20 -2.37
N ASP A 33 -8.04 1.19 -2.75
CA ASP A 33 -8.77 -0.04 -3.05
C ASP A 33 -8.23 -0.60 -4.38
N LEU A 34 -7.46 -1.68 -4.32
CA LEU A 34 -6.74 -2.24 -5.46
C LEU A 34 -7.67 -2.88 -6.49
N ASP A 35 -8.82 -3.39 -6.04
CA ASP A 35 -9.80 -4.04 -6.90
C ASP A 35 -10.63 -3.00 -7.65
N LYS A 36 -11.08 -1.95 -6.95
CA LYS A 36 -11.84 -0.84 -7.54
C LYS A 36 -10.96 0.19 -8.24
N LYS A 37 -9.66 0.21 -7.92
CA LYS A 37 -8.68 1.18 -8.39
C LYS A 37 -9.08 2.61 -7.99
N GLU A 38 -9.44 2.78 -6.73
CA GLU A 38 -9.94 4.04 -6.18
C GLU A 38 -9.23 4.41 -4.89
N THR A 39 -9.01 5.70 -4.67
CA THR A 39 -8.50 6.24 -3.41
C THR A 39 -9.66 6.40 -2.42
N ILE A 40 -9.59 5.70 -1.29
CA ILE A 40 -10.60 5.74 -0.25
C ILE A 40 -10.06 6.52 0.95
N TRP A 41 -10.59 7.73 1.14
CA TRP A 41 -10.21 8.61 2.23
C TRP A 41 -10.79 8.16 3.56
N ARG A 42 -9.96 8.13 4.61
CA ARG A 42 -10.39 7.80 5.97
C ARG A 42 -11.39 8.82 6.51
N ILE A 43 -11.14 10.10 6.20
CA ILE A 43 -12.00 11.25 6.48
C ILE A 43 -12.45 11.83 5.13
N PRO A 44 -13.74 11.69 4.74
CA PRO A 44 -14.24 12.12 3.43
C PRO A 44 -14.00 13.60 3.09
N GLU A 45 -13.95 14.47 4.09
CA GLU A 45 -13.70 15.90 3.94
C GLU A 45 -12.31 16.19 3.35
N PHE A 46 -11.32 15.32 3.57
CA PHE A 46 -9.99 15.47 2.97
C PHE A 46 -10.02 15.27 1.45
N ALA A 47 -10.92 14.43 0.94
CA ALA A 47 -11.12 14.23 -0.51
C ALA A 47 -11.62 15.49 -1.22
N GLN A 48 -12.15 16.47 -0.48
CA GLN A 48 -12.61 17.75 -1.02
C GLN A 48 -11.46 18.78 -1.11
N LEU A 49 -10.41 18.59 -0.33
CA LEU A 49 -9.27 19.51 -0.21
C LEU A 49 -8.02 19.00 -0.94
N SER A 50 -7.92 17.69 -1.12
CA SER A 50 -6.80 17.01 -1.77
C SER A 50 -7.28 15.80 -2.57
N SER A 51 -6.43 15.32 -3.46
CA SER A 51 -6.68 14.14 -4.25
C SER A 51 -5.40 13.33 -4.39
N PHE A 52 -5.57 12.03 -4.64
CA PHE A 52 -4.48 11.13 -4.98
C PHE A 52 -4.92 10.24 -6.13
N ASP A 53 -4.07 10.14 -7.15
CA ASP A 53 -4.30 9.23 -8.27
C ASP A 53 -4.01 7.78 -7.84
N PRO A 54 -5.02 6.90 -7.79
CA PRO A 54 -4.85 5.51 -7.36
C PRO A 54 -3.84 4.74 -8.22
N GLN A 55 -3.53 5.21 -9.45
CA GLN A 55 -2.49 4.62 -10.29
C GLN A 55 -1.12 4.58 -9.61
N GLY A 56 -0.80 5.54 -8.75
CA GLY A 56 0.44 5.53 -7.96
C GLY A 56 0.50 4.32 -7.02
N GLY A 57 -0.58 4.07 -6.25
CA GLY A 57 -0.67 2.91 -5.37
C GLY A 57 -0.61 1.58 -6.12
N LEU A 58 -1.27 1.49 -7.29
CA LEU A 58 -1.22 0.30 -8.13
C LEU A 58 0.20 0.01 -8.66
N GLN A 59 0.98 1.05 -8.99
CA GLN A 59 2.37 0.90 -9.43
C GLN A 59 3.26 0.39 -8.30
N GLU A 60 3.13 0.97 -7.10
CA GLU A 60 3.89 0.52 -5.92
C GLU A 60 3.58 -0.92 -5.56
N ILE A 61 2.31 -1.35 -5.61
CA ILE A 61 1.94 -2.74 -5.39
C ILE A 61 2.52 -3.68 -6.45
N ALA A 62 2.57 -3.26 -7.71
CA ALA A 62 3.19 -4.06 -8.77
C ALA A 62 4.70 -4.24 -8.55
N VAL A 63 5.38 -3.19 -8.08
CA VAL A 63 6.81 -3.24 -7.71
C VAL A 63 7.02 -4.13 -6.47
N ALA A 64 6.18 -3.99 -5.44
CA ALA A 64 6.24 -4.81 -4.24
C ALA A 64 6.07 -6.30 -4.55
N LYS A 65 5.13 -6.65 -5.44
CA LYS A 65 4.96 -8.01 -5.95
C LYS A 65 6.22 -8.52 -6.66
N TYR A 66 6.76 -7.74 -7.58
CA TYR A 66 7.97 -8.10 -8.32
C TYR A 66 9.16 -8.34 -7.37
N ASN A 67 9.32 -7.48 -6.37
CA ASN A 67 10.37 -7.61 -5.36
C ASN A 67 10.14 -8.84 -4.47
N LEU A 68 8.89 -9.13 -4.08
CA LEU A 68 8.58 -10.34 -3.32
C LEU A 68 8.92 -11.61 -4.12
N ASP A 69 8.64 -11.66 -5.42
CA ASP A 69 8.99 -12.80 -6.28
C ASP A 69 10.51 -13.03 -6.36
N ILE A 70 11.32 -11.96 -6.25
CA ILE A 70 12.78 -12.05 -6.14
C ILE A 70 13.18 -12.57 -4.76
N LEU A 71 12.65 -11.96 -3.69
CA LEU A 71 12.99 -12.32 -2.31
C LEU A 71 12.66 -13.78 -1.98
N ILE A 72 11.54 -14.31 -2.49
CA ILE A 72 11.18 -15.73 -2.34
C ILE A 72 12.28 -16.62 -2.95
N LYS A 73 12.83 -16.27 -4.11
CA LYS A 73 13.90 -17.04 -4.75
C LYS A 73 15.21 -16.94 -3.98
N GLU A 74 15.58 -15.75 -3.53
CA GLU A 74 16.82 -15.51 -2.79
C GLU A 74 16.83 -16.19 -1.41
N THR A 75 15.65 -16.33 -0.80
CA THR A 75 15.49 -16.94 0.53
C THR A 75 15.17 -18.44 0.48
N ASN A 76 15.35 -19.10 -0.67
CA ASN A 76 15.02 -20.52 -0.88
C ASN A 76 13.58 -20.86 -0.46
N SER A 77 12.64 -19.97 -0.76
CA SER A 77 11.21 -20.11 -0.44
C SER A 77 10.93 -20.28 1.06
N THR A 78 11.74 -19.65 1.92
CA THR A 78 11.49 -19.66 3.37
C THR A 78 10.17 -18.94 3.66
N PRO A 79 9.18 -19.59 4.30
CA PRO A 79 7.91 -18.95 4.62
C PRO A 79 8.08 -17.92 5.73
N ALA A 80 7.26 -16.86 5.71
CA ALA A 80 7.14 -15.95 6.84
C ALA A 80 6.62 -16.70 8.08
N ALA A 81 7.12 -16.33 9.26
CA ALA A 81 6.59 -16.83 10.52
C ALA A 81 5.31 -16.05 10.90
N ASN A 82 4.32 -16.77 11.43
CA ASN A 82 3.05 -16.21 11.90
C ASN A 82 3.11 -15.84 13.39
#